data_AF-A0A0L8LL37-F1
#
_entry.id   AF-A0A0L8LL37-F1
#
_cell.length_a   1.000
_cell.length_b   1.000
_cell.length_c   1.000
_cell.angle_alpha   90.00
_cell.angle_beta   90.00
_cell.angle_gamma   90.00
#
_symmetry.space_group_name_H-M   'P 1'
#
loop_
_entity.id
_entity.type
_entity.pdbx_description
1 polymer ?
#
loop_
_entity_poly.entity_id
_entity_poly.type
_entity_poly.pdbx_seq_one_letter_code
_entity_poly.pdbx_strand_id
1 'polypeptide(L)'
;ARYQQLIANGTTGLSVAFDLPTQMGHDSDAPIAHGEVGKVGVAIDSVEDMRVLFGGIPLDKVSTSMTINAPAALLLLMYQLVGEEQGVPADRLTGTIQNDVLKEYIARGTYIFPPKPSLRLIADIFKYCRAEIPKWNTISISGYHMAE
;
A
#
# COMPACT_ATOMS: atom_id res chain seq x y z
N ALA A 1 3.94 16.28 4.22
CA ALA A 1 3.71 17.15 5.41
C ALA A 1 3.22 16.38 6.65
N ARG A 2 2.03 15.76 6.63
CA ARG A 2 1.46 15.05 7.80
C ARG A 2 2.37 13.97 8.38
N TYR A 3 3.02 13.15 7.55
CA TYR A 3 3.94 12.11 8.02
C TYR A 3 5.18 12.67 8.70
N GLN A 4 5.77 13.73 8.15
CA GLN A 4 6.91 14.41 8.79
C GLN A 4 6.52 14.96 10.17
N GLN A 5 5.31 15.52 10.32
CA GLN A 5 4.80 15.96 11.62
C GLN A 5 4.61 14.80 12.61
N LEU A 6 4.07 13.66 12.16
CA LEU A 6 3.92 12.47 13.01
C LEU A 6 5.27 11.95 13.50
N ILE A 7 6.27 11.89 12.62
CA ILE A 7 7.63 11.46 12.95
C ILE A 7 8.29 12.45 13.91
N ALA A 8 8.16 13.77 13.65
CA ALA A 8 8.66 14.80 14.56
C ALA A 8 8.06 14.70 15.96
N ASN A 9 6.82 14.21 16.07
CA ASN A 9 6.14 13.93 17.33
C ASN A 9 6.46 12.54 17.91
N GLY A 10 7.46 11.83 17.38
CA GLY A 10 7.98 10.57 17.92
C GLY A 10 7.34 9.30 17.35
N THR A 11 6.51 9.40 16.32
CA THR A 11 5.92 8.21 15.67
C THR A 11 6.97 7.49 14.82
N THR A 12 7.11 6.17 15.02
CA THR A 12 8.00 5.31 14.23
C THR A 12 7.28 4.42 13.21
N GLY A 13 5.94 4.39 13.27
CA GLY A 13 5.09 3.64 12.35
C GLY A 13 4.13 4.55 11.58
N LEU A 14 4.17 4.51 10.26
CA LEU A 14 3.25 5.24 9.39
C LEU A 14 2.13 4.33 8.91
N SER A 15 0.91 4.87 8.83
CA SER A 15 -0.22 4.21 8.18
C SER A 15 -0.64 5.01 6.96
N VAL A 16 -0.77 4.32 5.82
CA VAL A 16 -1.23 4.88 4.55
C VAL A 16 -2.63 4.39 4.27
N ALA A 17 -3.54 5.35 4.13
CA ALA A 17 -4.87 5.15 3.58
C ALA A 17 -4.91 5.76 2.18
N PHE A 18 -5.32 4.97 1.20
CA PHE A 18 -5.42 5.38 -0.20
C PHE A 18 -6.85 5.81 -0.52
N ASP A 19 -7.03 6.65 -1.52
CA ASP A 19 -8.37 6.98 -2.00
C ASP A 19 -9.06 5.79 -2.68
N LEU A 20 -10.34 5.96 -3.03
CA LEU A 20 -11.12 4.89 -3.64
C LEU A 20 -10.62 4.53 -5.05
N PRO A 21 -10.32 5.48 -5.96
CA PRO A 21 -9.73 5.18 -7.27
C PRO A 21 -8.45 4.33 -7.19
N THR A 22 -7.50 4.71 -6.33
CA THR A 22 -6.26 3.96 -6.13
C THR A 22 -6.57 2.56 -5.62
N GLN A 23 -7.47 2.40 -4.65
CA GLN A 23 -7.88 1.08 -4.12
C GLN A 23 -8.51 0.19 -5.20
N MET A 24 -9.21 0.78 -6.16
CA MET A 24 -9.88 0.10 -7.27
C MET A 24 -8.99 -0.07 -8.51
N GLY A 25 -7.74 0.42 -8.48
CA GLY A 25 -6.80 0.33 -9.59
C GLY A 25 -7.15 1.24 -10.77
N HIS A 26 -7.68 2.42 -10.49
CA HIS A 26 -7.96 3.47 -11.46
C HIS A 26 -7.08 4.69 -11.22
N ASP A 27 -6.54 5.24 -12.31
CA ASP A 27 -5.87 6.54 -12.29
C ASP A 27 -6.88 7.66 -12.02
N SER A 28 -6.39 8.77 -11.47
CA SER A 28 -7.22 9.91 -11.07
C SER A 28 -7.98 10.59 -12.20
N ASP A 29 -7.55 10.42 -13.47
CA ASP A 29 -8.23 10.95 -14.65
C ASP A 29 -9.28 10.00 -15.26
N ALA A 30 -9.43 8.79 -14.70
CA ALA A 30 -10.43 7.84 -15.14
C ALA A 30 -11.85 8.40 -14.91
N PRO A 31 -12.79 8.26 -15.86
CA PRO A 31 -14.16 8.77 -15.69
C PRO A 31 -14.87 8.27 -14.42
N ILE A 32 -14.57 7.04 -13.99
CA ILE A 32 -15.12 6.43 -12.77
C ILE A 32 -14.54 7.02 -11.47
N ALA A 33 -13.37 7.66 -11.53
CA ALA A 33 -12.71 8.27 -10.38
C ALA A 33 -13.27 9.67 -10.03
N HIS A 34 -14.03 10.27 -10.95
CA HIS A 34 -14.54 11.63 -10.80
C HIS A 34 -15.34 11.82 -9.50
N GLY A 35 -14.85 12.73 -8.64
CA GLY A 35 -15.47 13.05 -7.34
C GLY A 35 -15.00 12.19 -6.16
N GLU A 36 -14.15 11.19 -6.39
CA GLU A 36 -13.62 10.30 -5.34
C GLU A 36 -12.09 10.45 -5.15
N VAL A 37 -11.39 11.09 -6.09
CA VAL A 37 -9.94 11.38 -6.00
C VAL A 37 -9.60 12.14 -4.72
N GLY A 38 -8.70 11.59 -3.92
CA GLY A 38 -8.18 12.23 -2.70
C GLY A 38 -9.17 12.38 -1.53
N LYS A 39 -10.41 11.86 -1.66
CA LYS A 39 -11.50 12.14 -0.72
C LYS A 39 -11.38 11.39 0.60
N VAL A 40 -10.94 10.13 0.54
CA VAL A 40 -10.86 9.22 1.70
C VAL A 40 -9.43 8.76 2.02
N GLY A 41 -8.45 9.24 1.25
CA GLY A 41 -7.05 8.87 1.37
C GLY A 41 -6.21 9.58 0.33
N VAL A 42 -4.93 9.22 0.25
CA VAL A 42 -4.02 9.76 -0.77
C VAL A 42 -4.28 9.11 -2.13
N ALA A 43 -4.30 9.91 -3.19
CA ALA A 43 -4.33 9.45 -4.58
C ALA A 43 -2.91 9.06 -5.01
N ILE A 44 -2.74 7.87 -5.60
CA ILE A 44 -1.47 7.39 -6.14
C ILE A 44 -1.73 6.81 -7.52
N ASP A 45 -1.33 7.55 -8.55
CA ASP A 45 -1.43 7.11 -9.95
C ASP A 45 -0.08 6.53 -10.43
N SER A 46 1.02 7.02 -9.84
CA SER A 46 2.37 6.75 -10.32
C SER A 46 3.41 6.69 -9.20
N VAL A 47 4.64 6.32 -9.58
CA VAL A 47 5.80 6.41 -8.68
C VAL A 47 6.11 7.86 -8.27
N GLU A 48 5.74 8.85 -9.08
CA GLU A 48 5.94 10.27 -8.73
C GLU A 48 5.12 10.66 -7.50
N ASP A 49 3.89 10.17 -7.39
CA ASP A 49 3.04 10.43 -6.22
C ASP A 49 3.61 9.76 -4.97
N MET A 50 4.19 8.56 -5.11
CA MET A 50 4.89 7.87 -4.03
C MET A 50 6.15 8.63 -3.60
N ARG A 51 6.90 9.24 -4.53
CA ARG A 51 8.04 10.11 -4.21
C ARG A 51 7.59 11.32 -3.40
N VAL A 52 6.49 11.95 -3.78
CA VAL A 52 5.92 13.09 -3.05
C VAL A 52 5.46 12.65 -1.65
N LEU A 53 4.76 11.52 -1.55
CA LEU A 53 4.22 10.99 -0.29
C LEU A 53 5.32 10.70 0.74
N PHE A 54 6.42 10.07 0.30
CA PHE A 54 7.55 9.67 1.15
C PHE A 54 8.76 10.60 1.08
N GLY A 55 8.61 11.77 0.44
CA GLY A 55 9.65 12.77 0.33
C GLY A 55 10.16 13.23 1.71
N GLY A 56 11.44 13.00 1.96
CA GLY A 56 12.09 13.35 3.24
C GLY A 56 11.74 12.42 4.42
N ILE A 57 11.10 11.27 4.16
CA ILE A 57 10.84 10.24 5.16
C ILE A 57 11.97 9.19 5.08
N PRO A 58 12.74 8.93 6.15
CA PRO A 58 13.80 7.93 6.13
C PRO A 58 13.21 6.51 6.19
N LEU A 59 13.01 5.87 5.03
CA LEU A 59 12.32 4.58 4.91
C LEU A 59 13.05 3.40 5.57
N ASP A 60 14.34 3.56 5.90
CA ASP A 60 15.12 2.59 6.69
C ASP A 60 14.88 2.70 8.21
N LYS A 61 14.21 3.76 8.68
CA LYS A 61 13.98 4.06 10.11
C LYS A 61 12.52 4.05 10.52
N VAL A 62 11.59 4.00 9.58
CA VAL A 62 10.16 3.95 9.85
C VAL A 62 9.58 2.66 9.30
N SER A 63 8.60 2.11 10.02
CA SER A 63 7.79 1.01 9.49
C SER A 63 6.55 1.58 8.81
N THR A 64 6.23 1.13 7.60
CA THR A 64 5.07 1.65 6.84
C THR A 64 4.01 0.58 6.65
N SER A 65 2.81 0.83 7.16
CA SER A 65 1.62 0.00 6.92
C SER A 65 0.77 0.62 5.81
N MET A 66 0.58 -0.10 4.71
CA MET A 66 -0.25 0.31 3.58
C MET A 66 -1.56 -0.48 3.59
N THR A 67 -2.67 0.22 3.80
CA THR A 67 -4.02 -0.37 3.84
C THR A 67 -4.54 -0.56 2.42
N ILE A 68 -3.93 -1.50 1.69
CA ILE A 68 -4.21 -1.78 0.28
C ILE A 68 -4.34 -3.28 0.01
N ASN A 69 -5.25 -3.67 -0.88
CA ASN A 69 -5.56 -5.07 -1.20
C ASN A 69 -5.31 -5.39 -2.67
N ALA A 70 -6.29 -5.22 -3.57
CA ALA A 70 -6.15 -5.68 -4.95
C ALA A 70 -4.94 -5.06 -5.71
N PRO A 71 -4.59 -3.78 -5.53
CA PRO A 71 -3.39 -3.16 -6.09
C PRO A 71 -2.10 -3.36 -5.27
N ALA A 72 -2.10 -4.16 -4.19
CA ALA A 72 -1.01 -4.20 -3.21
C ALA A 72 0.37 -4.52 -3.81
N ALA A 73 0.43 -5.40 -4.82
CA ALA A 73 1.68 -5.72 -5.50
C ALA A 73 2.32 -4.49 -6.14
N LEU A 74 1.51 -3.67 -6.81
CA LEU A 74 1.98 -2.48 -7.52
C LEU A 74 2.45 -1.40 -6.56
N LEU A 75 1.67 -1.08 -5.52
CA LEU A 75 2.07 -0.06 -4.56
C LEU A 75 3.24 -0.50 -3.68
N LEU A 76 3.40 -1.80 -3.42
CA LEU A 76 4.62 -2.32 -2.78
C LEU A 76 5.85 -2.11 -3.67
N LEU A 77 5.75 -2.39 -4.97
CA LEU A 77 6.84 -2.16 -5.90
C LEU A 77 7.21 -0.67 -5.98
N MET A 78 6.22 0.23 -6.10
CA MET A 78 6.48 1.67 -6.10
C MET A 78 7.12 2.14 -4.80
N TYR A 79 6.67 1.62 -3.65
CA TYR A 79 7.28 1.90 -2.35
C TYR A 79 8.75 1.46 -2.30
N GLN A 80 9.05 0.27 -2.80
CA GLN A 80 10.42 -0.23 -2.90
C GLN A 80 11.29 0.66 -3.80
N LEU A 81 10.81 1.05 -4.98
CA LEU A 81 11.53 1.92 -5.89
C LEU A 81 11.86 3.27 -5.25
N VAL A 82 10.93 3.86 -4.51
CA VAL A 82 11.19 5.09 -3.75
C VAL A 82 12.24 4.86 -2.65
N GLY A 83 12.22 3.70 -1.97
CA GLY A 83 13.28 3.30 -1.06
C GLY A 83 14.65 3.23 -1.73
N GLU A 84 14.73 2.59 -2.90
CA GLU A 84 15.97 2.47 -3.68
C GLU A 84 16.50 3.85 -4.11
N GLU A 85 15.64 4.75 -4.59
CA GLU A 85 15.99 6.13 -4.93
C GLU A 85 16.53 6.92 -3.74
N GLN A 86 16.09 6.60 -2.52
CA GLN A 86 16.62 7.17 -1.27
C GLN A 86 17.91 6.49 -0.79
N GLY A 87 18.43 5.49 -1.51
CA GLY A 87 19.60 4.71 -1.11
C GLY A 87 19.31 3.66 -0.03
N VAL A 88 18.04 3.31 0.18
CA VAL A 88 17.62 2.27 1.12
C VAL A 88 17.46 0.94 0.37
N PRO A 89 18.32 -0.06 0.62
CA PRO A 89 18.16 -1.37 0.01
C PRO A 89 16.87 -2.04 0.51
N ALA A 90 16.26 -2.86 -0.35
CA ALA A 90 15.00 -3.51 -0.08
C ALA A 90 15.00 -4.38 1.21
N ASP A 91 16.14 -4.97 1.56
CA ASP A 91 16.31 -5.77 2.79
C ASP A 91 16.25 -4.96 4.10
N ARG A 92 16.25 -3.62 4.00
CA ARG A 92 16.06 -2.68 5.12
C ARG A 92 14.65 -2.14 5.23
N LEU A 93 13.81 -2.30 4.21
CA LEU A 93 12.44 -1.83 4.26
C LEU A 93 11.63 -2.68 5.24
N THR A 94 10.89 -2.02 6.11
CA THR A 94 10.00 -2.66 7.09
C THR A 94 8.60 -2.09 6.94
N GLY A 95 7.60 -2.96 7.07
CA GLY A 95 6.23 -2.53 6.84
C GLY A 95 5.26 -3.68 6.67
N THR A 96 4.06 -3.32 6.26
CA THR A 96 2.95 -4.25 6.07
C THR A 96 2.11 -3.77 4.90
N ILE A 97 1.68 -4.68 4.03
CA ILE A 97 0.52 -4.46 3.15
C ILE A 97 -0.66 -5.25 3.69
N GLN A 98 -1.88 -4.73 3.54
CA GLN A 98 -3.06 -5.47 4.00
C GLN A 98 -3.23 -6.77 3.22
N ASN A 99 -3.26 -6.71 1.89
CA ASN A 99 -3.19 -7.87 0.98
C ASN A 99 -4.18 -9.01 1.31
N ASP A 100 -5.33 -8.67 1.90
CA ASP A 100 -6.37 -9.62 2.29
C ASP A 100 -7.58 -9.41 1.39
N VAL A 101 -7.55 -10.05 0.22
CA VAL A 101 -8.59 -9.90 -0.80
C VAL A 101 -9.86 -10.70 -0.48
N LEU A 102 -9.79 -11.71 0.40
CA LEU A 102 -10.95 -12.54 0.70
C LEU A 102 -12.07 -11.73 1.37
N LYS A 103 -11.70 -10.86 2.33
CA LYS A 103 -12.64 -9.92 2.93
C LYS A 103 -13.21 -8.89 1.95
N GLU A 104 -12.51 -8.59 0.84
CA GLU A 104 -13.01 -7.66 -0.17
C GLU A 104 -14.25 -8.23 -0.87
N TYR A 105 -14.27 -9.54 -1.14
CA TYR A 105 -15.44 -10.17 -1.75
C TYR A 105 -16.64 -10.30 -0.81
N ILE A 106 -16.40 -10.32 0.50
CA ILE A 106 -17.43 -10.60 1.51
C ILE A 106 -18.02 -9.32 2.09
N ALA A 107 -17.21 -8.27 2.27
CA ALA A 107 -17.62 -7.09 3.05
C ALA A 107 -17.30 -5.73 2.39
N ARG A 108 -16.12 -5.57 1.77
CA ARG A 108 -15.59 -4.23 1.45
C ARG A 108 -15.71 -3.80 -0.02
N GLY A 109 -15.76 -4.75 -0.96
CA GLY A 109 -16.09 -4.49 -2.36
C GLY A 109 -14.99 -3.88 -3.24
N THR A 110 -13.75 -3.70 -2.75
CA THR A 110 -12.65 -3.08 -3.54
C THR A 110 -11.78 -4.09 -4.30
N TYR A 111 -12.37 -5.19 -4.77
CA TYR A 111 -11.67 -6.20 -5.56
C TYR A 111 -11.63 -5.81 -7.05
N ILE A 112 -10.54 -6.19 -7.73
CA ILE A 112 -10.37 -5.93 -9.18
C ILE A 112 -10.55 -7.21 -9.99
N PHE A 113 -9.90 -8.29 -9.58
CA PHE A 113 -9.93 -9.57 -10.30
C PHE A 113 -10.87 -10.58 -9.63
N PRO A 114 -11.27 -11.66 -10.33
CA PRO A 114 -11.94 -12.80 -9.69
C PRO A 114 -11.09 -13.46 -8.60
N PRO A 115 -11.67 -14.27 -7.68
CA PRO A 115 -10.96 -14.81 -6.52
C PRO A 115 -9.67 -15.58 -6.85
N LYS A 116 -9.69 -16.44 -7.88
CA LYS A 116 -8.54 -17.28 -8.24
C LYS A 116 -7.29 -16.47 -8.66
N PRO A 117 -7.36 -15.53 -9.63
CA PRO A 117 -6.21 -14.69 -9.95
C PRO A 117 -5.79 -13.76 -8.80
N SER A 118 -6.71 -13.29 -7.96
CA SER A 118 -6.35 -12.49 -6.78
C SER A 118 -5.54 -13.28 -5.76
N LEU A 119 -5.94 -14.53 -5.46
CA LEU A 119 -5.17 -15.42 -4.57
C LEU A 119 -3.79 -15.76 -5.16
N ARG A 120 -3.69 -15.88 -6.48
CA ARG A 120 -2.40 -16.05 -7.16
C ARG A 120 -1.49 -14.84 -6.92
N LEU A 121 -2.00 -13.62 -7.05
CA LEU A 121 -1.23 -12.39 -6.78
C LEU A 121 -0.75 -12.31 -5.33
N ILE A 122 -1.59 -12.72 -4.37
CA ILE A 122 -1.19 -12.82 -2.95
C ILE A 122 -0.01 -13.78 -2.80
N ALA A 123 -0.07 -14.97 -3.41
CA ALA A 123 1.01 -15.95 -3.35
C ALA A 123 2.30 -15.45 -4.02
N ASP A 124 2.19 -14.71 -5.13
CA ASP A 124 3.34 -14.09 -5.80
C ASP A 124 4.01 -13.04 -4.91
N ILE A 125 3.22 -12.20 -4.22
CA ILE A 125 3.74 -11.24 -3.24
C ILE A 125 4.52 -11.97 -2.13
N PHE A 126 4.01 -13.10 -1.63
CA PHE A 126 4.71 -13.89 -0.60
C PHE A 126 6.07 -14.35 -1.09
N LYS A 127 6.12 -14.88 -2.33
CA LYS A 127 7.35 -15.33 -2.96
C LYS A 127 8.32 -14.18 -3.19
N TYR A 128 7.82 -13.03 -3.66
CA TYR A 128 8.61 -11.84 -3.95
C TYR A 128 9.24 -11.25 -2.69
N CYS A 129 8.44 -10.97 -1.65
CA CYS A 129 8.95 -10.41 -0.40
C CYS A 129 9.95 -11.35 0.27
N ARG A 130 9.75 -12.68 0.20
CA ARG A 130 10.72 -13.64 0.73
C ARG A 130 12.10 -13.51 0.06
N ALA A 131 12.14 -13.21 -1.24
CA ALA A 131 13.37 -13.09 -2.01
C ALA A 131 14.00 -11.69 -1.88
N GLU A 132 13.19 -10.64 -2.00
CA GLU A 132 13.68 -9.27 -2.21
C GLU A 132 13.47 -8.33 -1.00
N ILE A 133 12.39 -8.51 -0.23
CA ILE A 133 12.00 -7.63 0.90
C ILE A 133 11.75 -8.47 2.18
N PRO A 134 12.75 -9.18 2.73
CA PRO A 134 12.55 -10.22 3.73
C PRO A 134 11.98 -9.75 5.08
N LYS A 135 11.97 -8.43 5.35
CA LYS A 135 11.40 -7.84 6.57
C LYS A 135 9.98 -7.29 6.39
N TRP A 136 9.37 -7.52 5.22
CA TRP A 136 8.01 -7.07 4.94
C TRP A 136 6.97 -8.06 5.45
N ASN A 137 5.96 -7.56 6.18
CA ASN A 137 4.78 -8.35 6.52
C ASN A 137 3.86 -8.40 5.29
N THR A 138 3.76 -9.56 4.66
CA THR A 138 3.17 -9.71 3.34
C THR A 138 1.64 -9.73 3.32
N ILE A 139 1.00 -9.84 4.48
CA ILE A 139 -0.45 -9.85 4.65
C ILE A 139 -0.81 -9.42 6.07
N SER A 140 -1.96 -8.76 6.20
CA SER A 140 -2.63 -8.50 7.47
C SER A 140 -4.05 -9.08 7.42
N ILE A 141 -4.21 -10.30 7.94
CA ILE A 141 -5.50 -11.01 7.95
C ILE A 141 -6.47 -10.24 8.85
N SER A 142 -7.53 -9.68 8.25
CA SER A 142 -8.29 -8.59 8.86
C SER A 142 -9.71 -9.01 9.25
N GLY A 143 -9.97 -9.18 10.56
CA GLY A 143 -11.32 -9.40 11.08
C GLY A 143 -12.19 -8.14 11.24
N TYR A 144 -11.56 -6.95 11.23
CA TYR A 144 -12.21 -5.66 11.50
C TYR A 144 -13.40 -5.38 10.57
N HIS A 145 -13.20 -5.51 9.26
CA HIS A 145 -14.24 -5.25 8.25
C HIS A 145 -15.37 -6.29 8.23
N MET A 146 -15.24 -7.41 8.93
CA MET A 146 -16.34 -8.37 9.08
C MET A 146 -17.23 -8.04 10.28
N ALA A 147 -16.72 -7.22 11.21
CA ALA A 147 -17.44 -6.82 12.41
C ALA A 147 -18.16 -5.47 12.26
N GLU A 148 -17.67 -4.59 11.37
CA GLU A 148 -18.36 -3.38 10.91
C GLU A 148 -19.46 -3.71 9.90
#